data_AF-Q8ZYR4-F1
#
_entry.id   AF-Q8ZYR4-F1
#
_cell.length_a   1.000
_cell.length_b   1.000
_cell.length_c   1.000
_cell.angle_alpha   90.00
_cell.angle_beta   90.00
_cell.angle_gamma   90.00
#
_symmetry.space_group_name_H-M   'P 1'
#
loop_
_entity.id
_entity.type
_entity.pdbx_description
1 polymer ?
#
loop_
_entity_poly.entity_id
_entity_poly.type
_entity_poly.pdbx_seq_one_letter_code
_entity_poly.pdbx_strand_id
1 'polypeptide(L)'
;MDLTVFFLLIWPPYVANGSAVFASRLKWRHPVDFGRNFIDGRRIFGDGKTYEGVAIGIATGTVLGYFPNLVYHVIGVFDAFVLSASAVLGDLIGAFIKRRLCMPRGHPAFPLDQLDFLLTAFLVYSLFREIPVVYVLAAVVITPVIHRATNYVAYLLKLKKEPW
;
A
#
# COMPACT_ATOMS: atom_id res chain seq x y z
N MET A 1 23.12 3.76 8.65
CA MET A 1 22.01 3.38 7.76
C MET A 1 22.52 3.41 6.34
N ASP A 2 22.43 2.30 5.63
CA ASP A 2 22.73 2.27 4.20
C ASP A 2 21.52 2.81 3.44
N LEU A 3 21.69 3.95 2.78
CA LEU A 3 20.60 4.62 2.05
C LEU A 3 20.10 3.80 0.87
N THR A 4 21.00 3.09 0.19
CA THR A 4 20.66 2.25 -0.97
C THR A 4 19.75 1.12 -0.53
N VAL A 5 20.15 0.39 0.52
CA VAL A 5 19.34 -0.70 1.08
C VAL A 5 18.00 -0.17 1.60
N PHE A 6 18.01 0.97 2.29
CA PHE A 6 16.79 1.61 2.79
C PHE A 6 15.78 1.89 1.66
N PHE A 7 16.20 2.58 0.60
CA PHE A 7 15.31 2.91 -0.52
C PHE A 7 14.84 1.66 -1.27
N LEU A 8 15.71 0.65 -1.43
CA LEU A 8 15.33 -0.61 -2.09
C LEU A 8 14.31 -1.43 -1.29
N LEU A 9 14.32 -1.34 0.05
CA LEU A 9 13.35 -2.02 0.91
C LEU A 9 11.97 -1.33 0.91
N ILE A 10 11.91 0.00 0.93
CA ILE A 10 10.62 0.72 0.91
C ILE A 10 10.02 0.79 -0.49
N TRP A 11 10.80 0.60 -1.55
CA TRP A 11 10.34 0.81 -2.91
C TRP A 11 9.17 -0.10 -3.34
N PRO A 12 9.22 -1.45 -3.19
CA PRO A 12 8.11 -2.31 -3.60
C PRO A 12 6.77 -2.00 -2.90
N PRO A 13 6.70 -1.80 -1.55
CA PRO A 13 5.46 -1.41 -0.87
C PRO A 13 4.86 -0.11 -1.42
N TYR A 14 5.68 0.89 -1.71
CA TYR A 14 5.23 2.19 -2.22
C TYR A 14 4.69 2.08 -3.64
N VAL A 15 5.38 1.32 -4.50
CA VAL A 15 4.91 1.02 -5.85
C VAL A 15 3.59 0.27 -5.79
N ALA A 16 3.47 -0.75 -4.94
CA ALA A 16 2.27 -1.55 -4.80
C ALA A 16 1.06 -0.70 -4.36
N ASN A 17 1.23 0.13 -3.33
CA ASN A 17 0.17 1.01 -2.84
C ASN A 17 -0.21 2.10 -3.86
N GLY A 18 0.78 2.78 -4.45
CA GLY A 18 0.56 3.86 -5.41
C GLY A 18 -0.03 3.40 -6.74
N SER A 19 0.29 2.19 -7.19
CA SER A 19 -0.20 1.64 -8.46
C SER A 19 -1.62 1.07 -8.38
N ALA A 20 -2.06 0.59 -7.21
CA ALA A 20 -3.41 0.03 -7.03
C ALA A 20 -4.51 1.02 -7.43
N VAL A 21 -4.25 2.33 -7.33
CA VAL A 21 -5.19 3.39 -7.72
C VAL A 21 -5.53 3.37 -9.20
N PHE A 22 -4.66 2.82 -10.07
CA PHE A 22 -4.90 2.71 -11.50
C PHE A 22 -6.05 1.75 -11.84
N ALA A 23 -6.44 0.86 -10.92
CA ALA A 23 -7.68 0.10 -11.06
C ALA A 23 -8.90 0.99 -11.30
N SER A 24 -8.88 2.25 -10.82
CA SER A 24 -9.94 3.24 -11.08
C SER A 24 -10.17 3.57 -12.56
N ARG A 25 -9.20 3.28 -13.44
CA ARG A 25 -9.31 3.43 -14.89
C ARG A 25 -10.05 2.27 -15.56
N LEU A 26 -10.19 1.15 -14.87
CA LEU A 26 -10.92 0.00 -15.40
C LEU A 26 -12.42 0.26 -15.35
N LYS A 27 -13.11 -0.13 -16.43
CA LYS A 27 -14.57 0.02 -16.56
C LYS A 27 -15.32 -0.77 -15.50
N TRP A 28 -14.80 -1.97 -15.18
CA TRP A 28 -15.36 -2.88 -14.20
C TRP A 28 -14.40 -3.01 -13.04
N ARG A 29 -14.96 -2.96 -11.83
CA ARG A 29 -14.23 -3.15 -10.59
C ARG A 29 -15.07 -3.97 -9.65
N HIS A 30 -14.46 -4.96 -9.03
CA HIS A 30 -15.14 -5.88 -8.11
C HIS A 30 -14.65 -5.62 -6.69
N PRO A 31 -15.48 -5.04 -5.81
CA PRO A 31 -15.11 -4.86 -4.40
C PRO A 31 -14.71 -6.19 -3.77
N VAL A 32 -13.61 -6.21 -3.03
CA VAL A 32 -13.08 -7.43 -2.37
C VAL A 32 -14.08 -8.00 -1.37
N ASP A 33 -14.94 -7.16 -0.79
CA ASP A 33 -15.97 -7.58 0.16
C ASP A 33 -17.30 -7.99 -0.50
N PHE A 34 -17.42 -7.96 -1.84
CA PHE A 34 -18.66 -8.22 -2.58
C PHE A 34 -19.87 -7.40 -2.09
N GLY A 35 -19.64 -6.20 -1.53
CA GLY A 35 -20.74 -5.39 -0.98
C GLY A 35 -21.21 -5.82 0.41
N ARG A 36 -20.59 -6.83 1.02
CA ARG A 36 -21.02 -7.38 2.31
C ARG A 36 -20.70 -6.45 3.48
N ASN A 37 -21.57 -6.51 4.47
CA ASN A 37 -21.38 -5.87 5.76
C ASN A 37 -20.77 -6.85 6.77
N PHE A 38 -19.98 -6.32 7.68
CA PHE A 38 -19.48 -7.01 8.86
C PHE A 38 -20.59 -7.04 9.94
N ILE A 39 -20.34 -7.73 11.05
CA ILE A 39 -21.32 -7.93 12.14
C ILE A 39 -21.83 -6.62 12.76
N ASP A 40 -21.11 -5.50 12.55
CA ASP A 40 -21.49 -4.16 13.00
C ASP A 40 -22.41 -3.42 12.02
N GLY A 41 -22.88 -4.09 10.96
CA GLY A 41 -23.75 -3.52 9.94
C GLY A 41 -23.04 -2.63 8.91
N ARG A 42 -21.72 -2.47 8.99
CA ARG A 42 -20.93 -1.63 8.06
C ARG A 42 -20.16 -2.48 7.08
N ARG A 43 -19.85 -1.93 5.90
CA ARG A 43 -19.03 -2.60 4.88
C ARG A 43 -17.73 -3.17 5.47
N ILE A 44 -17.28 -4.32 4.98
CA ILE A 44 -16.04 -4.94 5.47
C ILE A 44 -14.85 -4.04 5.09
N PHE A 45 -14.69 -3.71 3.80
CA PHE A 45 -13.64 -2.82 3.30
C PHE A 45 -14.22 -1.57 2.62
N GLY A 46 -15.33 -1.72 1.90
CA GLY A 46 -15.93 -0.71 1.05
C GLY A 46 -15.41 -0.72 -0.40
N ASP A 47 -16.13 -0.04 -1.29
CA ASP A 47 -15.93 -0.08 -2.75
C ASP A 47 -14.59 0.48 -3.26
N GLY A 48 -13.73 0.96 -2.36
CA GLY A 48 -12.38 1.42 -2.69
C GLY A 48 -11.38 0.29 -2.86
N LYS A 49 -11.66 -0.89 -2.28
CA LYS A 49 -10.76 -2.03 -2.29
C LYS A 49 -11.31 -3.07 -3.26
N THR A 50 -10.63 -3.27 -4.38
CA THR A 50 -11.13 -4.10 -5.48
C THR A 50 -10.12 -5.17 -5.84
N TYR A 51 -10.58 -6.30 -6.37
CA TYR A 51 -9.69 -7.39 -6.80
C TYR A 51 -8.69 -6.93 -7.86
N GLU A 52 -9.09 -6.03 -8.74
CA GLU A 52 -8.20 -5.44 -9.74
C GLU A 52 -7.15 -4.55 -9.11
N GLY A 53 -7.50 -3.77 -8.08
CA GLY A 53 -6.54 -2.97 -7.32
C GLY A 53 -5.53 -3.86 -6.61
N VAL A 54 -5.98 -4.97 -6.02
CA VAL A 54 -5.11 -5.98 -5.40
C VAL A 54 -4.16 -6.57 -6.44
N ALA A 55 -4.68 -7.03 -7.57
CA ALA A 55 -3.87 -7.64 -8.63
C ALA A 55 -2.84 -6.65 -9.21
N ILE A 56 -3.27 -5.42 -9.54
CA ILE A 56 -2.38 -4.37 -10.07
C ILE A 56 -1.30 -4.02 -9.05
N GLY A 57 -1.69 -3.81 -7.78
CA GLY A 57 -0.76 -3.46 -6.71
C GLY A 57 0.32 -4.53 -6.52
N ILE A 58 -0.08 -5.80 -6.41
CA ILE A 58 0.86 -6.91 -6.23
C ILE A 58 1.75 -7.08 -7.47
N ALA A 59 1.16 -7.10 -8.67
CA ALA A 59 1.92 -7.36 -9.90
C ALA A 59 2.94 -6.25 -10.18
N THR A 60 2.50 -4.98 -10.14
CA THR A 60 3.39 -3.85 -10.42
C THR A 60 4.36 -3.60 -9.28
N GLY A 61 3.94 -3.77 -8.01
CA GLY A 61 4.83 -3.73 -6.85
C GLY A 61 5.94 -4.78 -6.96
N THR A 62 5.62 -6.00 -7.38
CA THR A 62 6.63 -7.05 -7.56
C THR A 62 7.57 -6.73 -8.72
N VAL A 63 7.03 -6.39 -9.90
CA VAL A 63 7.84 -6.19 -11.11
C VAL A 63 8.65 -4.89 -11.05
N LEU A 64 7.99 -3.76 -10.83
CA LEU A 64 8.65 -2.45 -10.79
C LEU A 64 9.39 -2.22 -9.46
N GLY A 65 8.92 -2.84 -8.37
CA GLY A 65 9.65 -2.84 -7.10
C GLY A 65 10.94 -3.65 -7.15
N TYR A 66 10.96 -4.76 -7.88
CA TYR A 66 12.19 -5.52 -8.09
C TYR A 66 13.16 -4.85 -9.08
N PHE A 67 12.66 -4.04 -10.03
CA PHE A 67 13.45 -3.50 -11.14
C PHE A 67 14.83 -2.90 -10.74
N PRO A 68 14.96 -2.05 -9.70
CA PRO A 68 16.27 -1.54 -9.28
C PRO A 68 17.26 -2.64 -8.83
N ASN A 69 16.76 -3.77 -8.33
CA ASN A 69 17.58 -4.90 -7.85
C ASN A 69 18.16 -5.75 -8.99
N LEU A 70 17.84 -5.43 -10.25
CA LEU A 70 18.62 -5.93 -11.39
C LEU A 70 20.06 -5.37 -11.40
N VAL A 71 20.30 -4.25 -10.71
CA VAL A 71 21.62 -3.61 -10.59
C VAL A 71 22.20 -3.76 -9.18
N TYR A 72 21.40 -3.50 -8.14
CA TYR A 72 21.89 -3.46 -6.77
C TYR A 72 21.91 -4.82 -6.05
N HIS A 73 21.09 -5.78 -6.50
CA HIS A 73 21.01 -7.14 -5.93
C HIS A 73 20.81 -7.23 -4.40
N VAL A 74 20.04 -6.30 -3.81
CA VAL A 74 19.81 -6.26 -2.34
C VAL A 74 18.63 -7.14 -1.93
N ILE A 75 17.52 -7.05 -2.65
CA ILE A 75 16.33 -7.89 -2.45
C ILE A 75 16.06 -8.76 -3.67
N GLY A 76 15.61 -9.99 -3.45
CA GLY A 76 15.18 -10.89 -4.52
C GLY A 76 13.76 -10.61 -5.01
N VAL A 77 13.35 -11.29 -6.08
CA VAL A 77 11.97 -11.22 -6.60
C VAL A 77 10.96 -11.67 -5.54
N PHE A 78 11.29 -12.70 -4.75
CA PHE A 78 10.43 -13.17 -3.67
C PHE A 78 10.29 -12.11 -2.56
N ASP A 79 11.38 -11.45 -2.19
CA ASP A 79 11.34 -10.34 -1.22
C ASP A 79 10.43 -9.21 -1.73
N ALA A 80 10.56 -8.81 -3.00
CA ALA A 80 9.71 -7.79 -3.62
C ALA A 80 8.22 -8.20 -3.67
N PHE A 81 7.93 -9.47 -3.95
CA PHE A 81 6.58 -10.03 -3.91
C PHE A 81 5.98 -9.97 -2.50
N VAL A 82 6.72 -10.45 -1.49
CA VAL A 82 6.28 -10.45 -0.08
C VAL A 82 5.99 -9.03 0.37
N LEU A 83 6.92 -8.10 0.12
CA LEU A 83 6.75 -6.68 0.47
C LEU A 83 5.51 -6.07 -0.21
N SER A 84 5.28 -6.36 -1.48
CA SER A 84 4.15 -5.83 -2.25
C SER A 84 2.81 -6.42 -1.81
N ALA A 85 2.73 -7.74 -1.64
CA ALA A 85 1.53 -8.44 -1.17
C ALA A 85 1.15 -7.99 0.25
N SER A 86 2.15 -7.83 1.11
CA SER A 86 1.95 -7.38 2.50
C SER A 86 1.53 -5.91 2.56
N ALA A 87 2.02 -5.07 1.65
CA ALA A 87 1.56 -3.68 1.52
C ALA A 87 0.07 -3.61 1.14
N VAL A 88 -0.36 -4.39 0.14
CA VAL A 88 -1.76 -4.46 -0.25
C VAL A 88 -2.63 -5.04 0.87
N LEU A 89 -2.13 -6.02 1.62
CA LEU A 89 -2.80 -6.52 2.82
C LEU A 89 -2.95 -5.43 3.88
N GLY A 90 -1.90 -4.65 4.13
CA GLY A 90 -1.93 -3.53 5.06
C GLY A 90 -2.99 -2.49 4.69
N ASP A 91 -3.09 -2.14 3.42
CA ASP A 91 -4.11 -1.24 2.89
C ASP A 91 -5.55 -1.79 3.04
N LEU A 92 -5.74 -3.11 2.95
CA LEU A 92 -7.01 -3.77 3.27
C LEU A 92 -7.32 -3.71 4.78
N ILE A 93 -6.32 -3.95 5.64
CA ILE A 93 -6.45 -3.84 7.10
C ILE A 93 -6.82 -2.41 7.48
N GLY A 94 -6.14 -1.40 6.92
CA GLY A 94 -6.46 0.01 7.13
C GLY A 94 -7.88 0.34 6.72
N ALA A 95 -8.33 -0.12 5.56
CA ALA A 95 -9.73 0.05 5.14
C ALA A 95 -10.72 -0.62 6.09
N PHE A 96 -10.42 -1.83 6.56
CA PHE A 96 -11.26 -2.51 7.55
C PHE A 96 -11.36 -1.70 8.83
N ILE A 97 -10.25 -1.25 9.41
CA ILE A 97 -10.20 -0.42 10.62
C ILE A 97 -11.04 0.85 10.42
N LYS A 98 -10.89 1.55 9.28
CA LYS A 98 -11.68 2.75 8.97
C LYS A 98 -13.18 2.48 9.00
N ARG A 99 -13.65 1.34 8.48
CA ARG A 99 -15.07 0.97 8.55
C ARG A 99 -15.52 0.71 9.99
N ARG A 100 -14.68 0.05 10.82
CA ARG A 100 -14.96 -0.16 12.25
C ARG A 100 -15.01 1.16 13.04
N LEU A 101 -14.24 2.17 12.62
CA LEU A 101 -14.25 3.52 13.18
C LEU A 101 -15.33 4.45 12.61
N CYS A 102 -16.37 3.90 11.96
CA CYS A 102 -17.49 4.66 11.37
C CYS A 102 -17.07 5.62 10.24
N MET A 103 -15.84 5.54 9.73
CA MET A 103 -15.34 6.49 8.74
C MET A 103 -15.89 6.12 7.35
N PRO A 104 -16.54 7.05 6.63
CA PRO A 104 -17.01 6.78 5.28
C PRO A 104 -15.83 6.56 4.31
N ARG A 105 -16.12 5.98 3.15
CA ARG A 105 -15.11 5.81 2.09
C ARG A 105 -14.53 7.17 1.69
N GLY A 106 -13.22 7.25 1.55
CA GLY A 106 -12.51 8.47 1.14
C GLY A 106 -12.22 9.45 2.28
N HIS A 107 -12.79 9.23 3.47
CA HIS A 107 -12.44 10.06 4.63
C HIS A 107 -10.96 9.87 4.99
N PRO A 108 -10.18 10.94 5.18
CA PRO A 108 -8.78 10.85 5.57
C PRO A 108 -8.66 10.31 7.00
N ALA A 109 -7.71 9.41 7.22
CA ALA A 109 -7.40 8.84 8.53
C ALA A 109 -5.89 8.93 8.77
N PHE A 110 -5.41 10.05 9.30
CA PHE A 110 -4.00 10.19 9.69
C PHE A 110 -3.75 9.58 11.09
N PRO A 111 -2.66 8.83 11.32
CA PRO A 111 -1.61 8.43 10.38
C PRO A 111 -1.89 7.09 9.64
N LEU A 112 -3.08 6.50 9.84
CA LEU A 112 -3.43 5.18 9.34
C LEU A 112 -3.25 5.04 7.83
N ASP A 113 -3.80 5.97 7.03
CA ASP A 113 -3.73 5.93 5.57
C ASP A 113 -2.30 6.04 5.03
N GLN A 114 -1.38 6.59 5.82
CA GLN A 114 0.02 6.74 5.43
C GLN A 114 0.86 5.53 5.83
N LEU A 115 0.52 4.87 6.93
CA LEU A 115 1.40 3.89 7.57
C LEU A 115 0.90 2.44 7.47
N ASP A 116 -0.38 2.21 7.16
CA ASP A 116 -0.99 0.87 7.15
C ASP A 116 -0.28 -0.12 6.21
N PHE A 117 -0.04 0.26 4.96
CA PHE A 117 0.65 -0.56 3.96
C PHE A 117 2.11 -0.79 4.34
N LEU A 118 2.79 0.26 4.81
CA LEU A 118 4.22 0.21 5.11
C LEU A 118 4.49 -0.65 6.35
N LEU A 119 3.79 -0.39 7.44
CA LEU A 119 4.01 -1.10 8.71
C LEU A 119 3.61 -2.56 8.59
N THR A 120 2.56 -2.87 7.84
CA THR A 120 2.20 -4.27 7.53
C THR A 120 3.26 -4.94 6.68
N ALA A 121 3.77 -4.25 5.64
CA ALA A 121 4.85 -4.78 4.80
C ALA A 121 6.11 -5.11 5.62
N PHE A 122 6.53 -4.19 6.48
CA PHE A 122 7.69 -4.40 7.35
C PHE A 122 7.45 -5.46 8.42
N LEU A 123 6.26 -5.51 9.03
CA LEU A 123 5.92 -6.55 9.99
C LEU A 123 5.99 -7.94 9.35
N VAL A 124 5.35 -8.14 8.19
CA VAL A 124 5.38 -9.44 7.52
C VAL A 124 6.79 -9.77 7.02
N TYR A 125 7.50 -8.80 6.44
CA TYR A 125 8.86 -9.03 5.95
C TYR A 125 9.85 -9.36 7.08
N SER A 126 9.61 -8.81 8.29
CA SER A 126 10.41 -9.11 9.49
C SER A 126 10.36 -10.58 9.92
N LEU A 127 9.37 -11.36 9.45
CA LEU A 127 9.29 -12.80 9.68
C LEU A 127 10.31 -13.60 8.86
N PHE A 128 10.84 -13.00 7.79
CA PHE A 128 11.77 -13.64 6.86
C PHE A 128 13.18 -13.04 6.96
N ARG A 129 13.28 -11.72 7.19
CA ARG A 129 14.56 -11.00 7.26
C ARG A 129 14.56 -9.93 8.34
N GLU A 130 15.70 -9.71 8.97
CA GLU A 130 15.85 -8.62 9.93
C GLU A 130 15.80 -7.27 9.22
N ILE A 131 14.95 -6.36 9.73
CA ILE A 131 14.86 -4.98 9.27
C ILE A 131 15.42 -4.09 10.38
N PRO A 132 16.52 -3.34 10.14
CA PRO A 132 17.04 -2.41 11.13
C PRO A 132 15.96 -1.42 11.57
N VAL A 133 15.78 -1.23 12.88
CA VAL A 133 14.78 -0.31 13.46
C VAL A 133 14.93 1.11 12.89
N VAL A 134 16.16 1.54 12.62
CA VAL A 134 16.44 2.83 11.98
C VAL A 134 15.77 2.98 10.60
N TYR A 135 15.59 1.90 9.84
CA TYR A 135 14.88 1.93 8.55
C TYR A 135 13.37 2.07 8.76
N VAL A 136 12.81 1.39 9.75
CA VAL A 136 11.38 1.53 10.11
C VAL A 136 11.08 2.97 10.52
N LEU A 137 11.91 3.54 11.40
CA LEU A 137 11.75 4.93 11.87
C LEU A 137 11.91 5.94 10.71
N ALA A 138 12.94 5.76 9.87
CA ALA A 138 13.13 6.64 8.71
C ALA A 138 11.96 6.56 7.72
N ALA A 139 11.42 5.35 7.49
CA ALA A 139 10.26 5.15 6.63
C ALA A 139 9.03 5.86 7.21
N VAL A 140 8.69 5.65 8.48
CA VAL A 140 7.55 6.31 9.16
C VAL A 140 7.61 7.84 9.06
N VAL A 141 8.80 8.43 9.12
CA VAL A 141 8.99 9.89 8.99
C VAL A 141 8.79 10.36 7.55
N ILE A 142 9.30 9.64 6.56
CA ILE A 142 9.24 10.07 5.15
C ILE A 142 7.90 9.73 4.46
N THR A 143 7.19 8.69 4.91
CA THR A 143 5.95 8.24 4.25
C THR A 143 4.87 9.30 4.18
N PRO A 144 4.55 10.08 5.24
CA PRO A 144 3.54 11.12 5.14
C PRO A 144 3.81 12.14 4.04
N VAL A 145 5.08 12.49 3.81
CA VAL A 145 5.49 13.42 2.75
C VAL A 145 5.29 12.79 1.38
N ILE A 146 5.81 11.57 1.18
CA ILE A 146 5.70 10.86 -0.10
C ILE A 146 4.24 10.55 -0.42
N HIS A 147 3.46 10.07 0.55
CA HIS A 147 2.06 9.72 0.38
C HIS A 147 1.21 10.94 -0.01
N ARG A 148 1.48 12.12 0.58
CA ARG A 148 0.82 13.36 0.17
C ARG A 148 1.19 13.73 -1.27
N ALA A 149 2.46 13.62 -1.64
CA ALA A 149 2.90 13.93 -3.00
C ALA A 149 2.29 12.98 -4.04
N THR A 150 2.27 11.67 -3.77
CA THR A 150 1.69 10.67 -4.68
C THR A 150 0.18 10.81 -4.81
N ASN A 151 -0.54 11.12 -3.72
CA ASN A 151 -1.98 11.36 -3.78
C ASN A 151 -2.33 12.63 -4.54
N TYR A 152 -1.52 13.68 -4.41
CA TYR A 152 -1.67 14.86 -5.24
C TYR A 152 -1.47 14.56 -6.73
N VAL A 153 -0.45 13.78 -7.10
CA VAL A 153 -0.26 13.32 -8.49
C VAL A 153 -1.45 12.47 -8.96
N ALA A 154 -1.93 11.53 -8.14
CA ALA A 154 -3.09 10.71 -8.47
C ALA A 154 -4.36 11.55 -8.69
N TYR A 155 -4.54 12.61 -7.90
CA TYR A 155 -5.62 13.58 -8.08
C TYR A 155 -5.49 14.35 -9.41
N LEU A 156 -4.29 14.86 -9.73
CA LEU A 156 -4.03 15.52 -11.02
C LEU A 156 -4.32 14.59 -12.22
N LEU A 157 -4.00 13.30 -12.07
CA LEU A 157 -4.30 12.27 -13.06
C LEU A 157 -5.76 11.80 -13.02
N LYS A 158 -6.64 12.41 -12.22
CA LYS A 158 -8.06 12.04 -12.05
C LYS A 158 -8.27 10.58 -11.63
N LEU A 159 -7.28 9.97 -10.97
CA LEU A 159 -7.34 8.63 -10.40
C LEU A 159 -7.99 8.65 -9.00
N LYS A 160 -7.84 9.77 -8.30
CA LYS A 160 -8.53 10.08 -7.02
C LYS A 160 -9.41 11.31 -7.18
N LYS A 161 -10.50 11.36 -6.39
CA LYS A 161 -11.39 12.52 -6.30
C LYS A 161 -10.81 13.61 -5.39
N GLU A 162 -10.04 13.22 -4.39
CA GLU A 162 -9.43 14.12 -3.42
C GLU A 162 -7.90 14.01 -3.43
N PRO A 163 -7.15 15.09 -3.10
CA PRO A 163 -5.70 15.13 -3.14
C PRO A 163 -4.98 14.52 -1.92
N TRP A 164 -5.72 13.97 -0.94
CA TRP A 164 -5.18 13.43 0.30
C TRP A 164 -5.13 11.91 0.36
#